data_AF-A0A8D0DMN8-F1
#
_entry.id   AF-A0A8D0DMN8-F1
#
_cell.length_a   1.000
_cell.length_b   1.000
_cell.length_c   1.000
_cell.angle_alpha   90.00
_cell.angle_beta   90.00
_cell.angle_gamma   90.00
#
_symmetry.space_group_name_H-M   'P 1'
#
loop_
_entity.id
_entity.type
_entity.pdbx_description
1 polymer ?
#
loop_
_entity_poly.entity_id
_entity_poly.type
_entity_poly.pdbx_seq_one_letter_code
_entity_poly.pdbx_strand_id
1 'polypeptide(L)'
;MIFRSSAWALQVLKACSRTVGAVQQLELLHKVIHFGVGGYQGVFDNYMNAVPKQTLSATPGLYNISASCYLPREDSFHMIRDAITSDLPWPAVILGLSVNSIWYWCSDQVIVQRCLAGKNLTHVKAGCILCGYLKLLPMFLMVMPGMISRILYPDEVACVVPEECKRICGTEVGCSNIAYPKLVVSLMPNGLRGLMLAVMLAALMSSLASIFNSSGTLFTMDIYNRLRPHASEKELLIVGRYVRDAEVFVKRVNEPVSPF
;
A
#
# COMPACT_ATOMS: atom_id res chain seq x y z
N MET A 1 -3.29 12.57 -30.58
CA MET A 1 -3.58 11.13 -30.86
C MET A 1 -2.49 10.16 -30.37
N ILE A 2 -1.21 10.56 -30.34
CA ILE A 2 -0.08 9.70 -29.89
C ILE A 2 -0.08 9.43 -28.36
N PHE A 3 -0.58 10.34 -27.52
CA PHE A 3 -0.73 10.14 -26.07
C PHE A 3 -1.74 9.05 -25.68
N ARG A 4 -2.67 8.69 -26.57
CA ARG A 4 -3.64 7.63 -26.32
C ARG A 4 -3.00 6.24 -26.37
N SER A 5 -1.94 6.05 -27.16
CA SER A 5 -1.28 4.74 -27.37
C SER A 5 -0.39 4.35 -26.19
N SER A 6 0.47 5.25 -25.71
CA SER A 6 1.40 4.98 -24.60
C SER A 6 0.71 4.87 -23.25
N ALA A 7 -0.34 5.66 -23.00
CA ALA A 7 -1.15 5.56 -21.80
C ALA A 7 -1.95 4.24 -21.76
N TRP A 8 -2.42 3.74 -22.90
CA TRP A 8 -3.13 2.45 -23.00
C TRP A 8 -2.18 1.27 -22.75
N ALA A 9 -1.00 1.27 -23.37
CA ALA A 9 0.00 0.23 -23.12
C ALA A 9 0.41 0.17 -21.65
N LEU A 10 0.62 1.33 -21.01
CA LEU A 10 0.92 1.41 -19.59
C LEU A 10 -0.26 0.93 -18.72
N GLN A 11 -1.51 1.23 -19.11
CA GLN A 11 -2.70 0.76 -18.39
C GLN A 11 -2.94 -0.75 -18.55
N VAL A 12 -2.68 -1.32 -19.73
CA VAL A 12 -2.73 -2.76 -19.96
C VAL A 12 -1.63 -3.47 -19.17
N LEU A 13 -0.41 -2.93 -19.14
CA LEU A 13 0.66 -3.41 -18.27
C LEU A 13 0.30 -3.31 -16.78
N LYS A 14 -0.37 -2.23 -16.35
CA LYS A 14 -0.89 -2.08 -14.97
C LYS A 14 -1.94 -3.11 -14.64
N ALA A 15 -2.91 -3.33 -15.53
CA ALA A 15 -3.96 -4.32 -15.35
C ALA A 15 -3.34 -5.72 -15.31
N CYS A 16 -2.50 -6.08 -16.28
CA CYS A 16 -1.85 -7.37 -16.36
C CYS A 16 -0.95 -7.66 -15.15
N SER A 17 -0.10 -6.69 -14.74
CA SER A 17 0.74 -6.80 -13.54
C SER A 17 -0.10 -7.00 -12.27
N ARG A 18 -1.21 -6.27 -12.14
CA ARG A 18 -2.11 -6.41 -10.98
C ARG A 18 -2.92 -7.71 -11.00
N THR A 19 -3.32 -8.19 -12.17
CA THR A 19 -4.05 -9.45 -12.32
C THR A 19 -3.14 -10.64 -12.02
N VAL A 20 -1.92 -10.65 -12.59
CA VAL A 20 -0.91 -11.67 -12.29
C VAL A 20 -0.57 -11.65 -10.80
N GLY A 21 -0.35 -10.46 -10.22
CA GLY A 21 -0.12 -10.30 -8.78
C GLY A 21 -1.28 -10.84 -7.93
N ALA A 22 -2.53 -10.56 -8.29
CA ALA A 22 -3.71 -11.02 -7.57
C ALA A 22 -3.87 -12.55 -7.62
N VAL A 23 -3.62 -13.17 -8.78
CA VAL A 23 -3.65 -14.64 -8.91
C VAL A 23 -2.54 -15.28 -8.06
N GLN A 24 -1.32 -14.73 -8.14
CA GLN A 24 -0.20 -15.21 -7.32
C GLN A 24 -0.45 -15.06 -5.82
N GLN A 25 -1.16 -13.99 -5.43
CA GLN A 25 -1.52 -13.70 -4.05
C GLN A 25 -2.62 -14.64 -3.54
N LEU A 26 -3.57 -15.04 -4.38
CA LEU A 26 -4.55 -16.08 -4.07
C LEU A 26 -3.88 -17.45 -3.87
N GLU A 27 -2.94 -17.81 -4.74
CA GLU A 27 -2.12 -19.03 -4.61
C GLU A 27 -1.30 -19.03 -3.31
N LEU A 28 -0.66 -17.89 -3.00
CA LEU A 28 0.06 -17.70 -1.75
C LEU A 28 -0.89 -17.86 -0.54
N LEU A 29 -2.04 -17.19 -0.56
CA LEU A 29 -3.03 -17.24 0.51
C LEU A 29 -3.50 -18.69 0.77
N HIS A 30 -3.84 -19.43 -0.29
CA HIS A 30 -4.27 -20.82 -0.16
C HIS A 30 -3.18 -21.70 0.47
N LYS A 31 -1.93 -21.57 0.01
CA LYS A 31 -0.79 -22.32 0.58
C LYS A 31 -0.51 -21.95 2.03
N VAL A 32 -0.52 -20.66 2.34
CA VAL A 32 -0.24 -20.14 3.68
C VAL A 32 -1.30 -20.61 4.69
N ILE A 33 -2.58 -20.54 4.30
CA ILE A 33 -3.68 -20.98 5.16
C ILE A 33 -3.62 -22.48 5.41
N HIS A 34 -3.46 -23.30 4.36
CA HIS A 34 -3.49 -24.75 4.52
C HIS A 34 -2.22 -25.32 5.16
N PHE A 35 -1.03 -24.90 4.73
CA PHE A 35 0.24 -25.50 5.16
C PHE A 35 0.93 -24.73 6.29
N GLY A 36 0.70 -23.42 6.40
CA GLY A 36 1.37 -22.58 7.39
C GLY A 36 0.70 -22.57 8.76
N VAL A 37 -0.63 -22.46 8.78
CA VAL A 37 -1.39 -22.20 10.03
C VAL A 37 -2.42 -23.29 10.36
N GLY A 38 -2.56 -24.31 9.50
CA GLY A 38 -3.49 -25.42 9.74
C GLY A 38 -4.96 -25.08 9.45
N GLY A 39 -5.22 -24.12 8.57
CA GLY A 39 -6.55 -23.69 8.14
C GLY A 39 -6.95 -22.32 8.69
N TYR A 40 -8.17 -21.87 8.34
CA TYR A 40 -8.70 -20.58 8.78
C TYR A 40 -8.84 -20.50 10.30
N GLN A 41 -9.29 -21.58 10.95
CA GLN A 41 -9.47 -21.61 12.40
C GLN A 41 -8.14 -21.41 13.14
N GLY A 42 -7.06 -22.01 12.64
CA GLY A 42 -5.73 -21.83 13.19
C GLY A 42 -5.24 -20.38 13.13
N VAL A 43 -5.74 -19.55 12.21
CA VAL A 43 -5.43 -18.12 12.21
C VAL A 43 -6.02 -17.45 13.45
N PHE A 44 -7.27 -17.76 13.80
CA PHE A 44 -7.92 -17.18 14.98
C PHE A 44 -7.26 -17.67 16.28
N ASP A 45 -6.95 -18.97 16.35
CA ASP A 45 -6.40 -19.59 17.55
C ASP A 45 -4.93 -19.18 17.81
N ASN A 46 -4.12 -19.10 16.75
CA ASN A 46 -2.68 -18.81 16.89
C ASN A 46 -2.35 -17.32 16.90
N TYR A 47 -3.22 -16.45 16.37
CA TYR A 47 -2.94 -15.02 16.30
C TYR A 47 -2.74 -14.37 17.68
N MET A 48 -3.54 -14.74 18.66
CA MET A 48 -3.42 -14.20 20.03
C MET A 48 -2.13 -14.63 20.73
N ASN A 49 -1.52 -15.73 20.28
CA ASN A 49 -0.26 -16.25 20.81
C ASN A 49 0.98 -15.73 20.06
N ALA A 50 0.80 -14.90 19.02
CA ALA A 50 1.87 -14.39 18.17
C ALA A 50 2.64 -13.22 18.82
N VAL A 51 3.45 -13.54 19.82
CA VAL A 51 4.23 -12.61 20.64
C VAL A 51 5.73 -12.73 20.32
N PRO A 52 6.48 -11.62 20.14
CA PRO A 52 7.93 -11.66 19.94
C PRO A 52 8.66 -12.13 21.20
N LYS A 53 9.78 -12.84 21.02
CA LYS A 53 10.64 -13.32 22.11
C LYS A 53 11.43 -12.19 22.77
N GLN A 54 11.81 -11.18 22.00
CA GLN A 54 12.52 -10.00 22.49
C GLN A 54 11.54 -8.88 22.79
N THR A 55 11.32 -8.61 24.08
CA THR A 55 10.43 -7.56 24.57
C THR A 55 11.16 -6.52 25.42
N LEU A 56 12.42 -6.77 25.76
CA LEU A 56 13.26 -5.88 26.57
C LEU A 56 14.31 -5.23 25.67
N SER A 57 14.44 -3.90 25.78
CA SER A 57 15.52 -3.16 25.13
C SER A 57 16.84 -3.37 25.89
N ALA A 58 17.96 -3.38 25.16
CA ALA A 58 19.30 -3.36 25.77
C ALA A 58 19.58 -2.08 26.56
N THR A 59 18.78 -1.02 26.36
CA THR A 59 18.83 0.26 27.08
C THR A 59 17.48 0.58 27.76
N PRO A 60 17.15 -0.06 28.90
CA PRO A 60 15.86 0.09 29.58
C PRO A 60 15.54 1.52 30.06
N GLY A 61 16.57 2.36 30.24
CA GLY A 61 16.41 3.74 30.66
C GLY A 61 15.94 4.71 29.56
N LEU A 62 16.04 4.31 28.28
CA LEU A 62 15.66 5.15 27.14
C LEU A 62 14.32 4.71 26.51
N TYR A 63 14.00 3.41 26.57
CA TYR A 63 12.79 2.84 25.97
C TYR A 63 12.02 1.99 26.98
N ASN A 64 10.89 2.50 27.47
CA ASN A 64 9.95 1.73 28.30
C ASN A 64 8.87 1.09 27.42
N ILE A 65 8.99 -0.21 27.17
CA ILE A 65 8.10 -0.95 26.28
C ILE A 65 6.94 -1.54 27.10
N SER A 66 5.74 -1.02 26.90
CA SER A 66 4.52 -1.55 27.52
C SER A 66 4.11 -2.89 26.91
N ALA A 67 3.48 -3.75 27.71
CA ALA A 67 2.87 -4.99 27.24
C ALA A 67 1.83 -4.78 26.12
N SER A 68 1.18 -3.61 26.10
CA SER A 68 0.23 -3.23 25.05
C SER A 68 0.84 -3.08 23.66
N CYS A 69 2.16 -2.94 23.55
CA CYS A 69 2.83 -2.73 22.26
C CYS A 69 3.10 -4.04 21.51
N TYR A 70 3.38 -5.14 22.23
CA TYR A 70 3.74 -6.43 21.62
C TYR A 70 2.62 -7.48 21.68
N LEU A 71 1.68 -7.37 22.62
CA LEU A 71 0.55 -8.28 22.71
C LEU A 71 -0.50 -7.94 21.64
N PRO A 72 -1.03 -8.95 20.92
CA PRO A 72 -2.24 -8.79 20.14
C PRO A 72 -3.40 -8.32 21.03
N ARG A 73 -4.22 -7.38 20.53
CA ARG A 73 -5.36 -6.88 21.29
C ARG A 73 -6.51 -7.88 21.32
N GLU A 74 -7.30 -7.87 22.38
CA GLU A 74 -8.50 -8.71 22.50
C GLU A 74 -9.57 -8.35 21.46
N ASP A 75 -9.61 -7.08 21.02
CA ASP A 75 -10.52 -6.58 19.97
C ASP A 75 -9.97 -6.75 18.54
N SER A 76 -8.90 -7.54 18.33
CA SER A 76 -8.24 -7.67 17.02
C SER A 76 -9.15 -8.14 15.89
N PHE A 77 -10.18 -8.93 16.21
CA PHE A 77 -11.13 -9.48 15.23
C PHE A 77 -12.39 -8.62 15.06
N HIS A 78 -12.54 -7.54 15.84
CA HIS A 78 -13.64 -6.60 15.68
C HIS A 78 -13.28 -5.51 14.66
N MET A 79 -14.05 -5.46 13.57
CA MET A 79 -13.88 -4.44 12.53
C MET A 79 -14.21 -3.03 13.05
N ILE A 80 -15.24 -2.93 13.89
CA ILE A 80 -15.67 -1.70 14.55
C ILE A 80 -15.28 -1.82 16.02
N ARG A 81 -14.38 -0.94 16.48
CA ARG A 81 -13.86 -0.96 17.85
C ARG A 81 -14.67 -0.05 18.77
N ASP A 82 -14.39 -0.14 20.07
CA ASP A 82 -15.05 0.67 21.09
C ASP A 82 -14.94 2.18 20.80
N ALA A 83 -15.95 2.93 21.23
CA ALA A 83 -16.08 4.35 20.92
C ALA A 83 -15.10 5.26 21.67
N ILE A 84 -14.60 4.83 22.83
CA ILE A 84 -13.90 5.71 23.79
C ILE A 84 -12.53 5.13 24.19
N THR A 85 -12.45 3.83 24.42
CA THR A 85 -11.25 3.18 24.99
C THR A 85 -10.25 2.67 23.94
N SER A 86 -10.62 2.72 22.66
CA SER A 86 -9.80 2.24 21.55
C SER A 86 -9.00 3.37 20.89
N ASP A 87 -7.76 3.08 20.47
CA ASP A 87 -6.94 3.98 19.62
C ASP A 87 -7.60 4.31 18.27
N LEU A 88 -8.53 3.47 17.82
CA LEU A 88 -9.31 3.67 16.60
C LEU A 88 -10.79 3.66 16.98
N PRO A 89 -11.33 4.75 17.54
CA PRO A 89 -12.69 4.79 18.00
C PRO A 89 -13.66 4.83 16.81
N TRP A 90 -14.73 4.05 16.85
CA TRP A 90 -15.64 3.94 15.70
C TRP A 90 -16.23 5.26 15.21
N PRO A 91 -16.55 6.27 16.05
CA PRO A 91 -17.08 7.53 15.55
C PRO A 91 -16.04 8.27 14.70
N ALA A 92 -14.77 8.24 15.12
CA ALA A 92 -13.67 8.84 14.35
C ALA A 92 -13.41 8.07 13.06
N VAL A 93 -13.52 6.74 13.08
CA VAL A 93 -13.40 5.90 11.88
C VAL A 93 -14.52 6.23 10.90
N ILE A 94 -15.78 6.24 11.31
CA ILE A 94 -16.91 6.51 10.40
C ILE A 94 -16.86 7.94 9.90
N LEU A 95 -16.75 8.95 10.77
CA LEU A 95 -16.80 10.35 10.36
C LEU A 95 -15.51 10.77 9.63
N GLY A 96 -14.35 10.41 10.18
CA GLY A 96 -13.05 10.77 9.63
C GLY A 96 -12.73 10.03 8.32
N LEU A 97 -12.92 8.71 8.27
CA LEU A 97 -12.64 7.97 7.03
C LEU A 97 -13.67 8.24 5.95
N SER A 98 -14.92 8.61 6.28
CA SER A 98 -15.89 9.00 5.24
C SER A 98 -15.45 10.29 4.55
N VAL A 99 -15.02 11.31 5.29
CA VAL A 99 -14.49 12.56 4.71
C VAL A 99 -13.23 12.28 3.90
N ASN A 100 -12.28 11.51 4.43
CA ASN A 100 -11.06 11.13 3.72
C ASN A 100 -11.36 10.32 2.46
N SER A 101 -12.36 9.43 2.50
CA SER A 101 -12.79 8.65 1.34
C SER A 101 -13.38 9.54 0.26
N ILE A 102 -14.25 10.50 0.62
CA ILE A 102 -14.81 11.45 -0.34
C ILE A 102 -13.70 12.26 -0.99
N TRP A 103 -12.74 12.77 -0.21
CA TRP A 103 -11.57 13.47 -0.74
C TRP A 103 -10.78 12.59 -1.71
N TYR A 104 -10.44 11.36 -1.32
CA TYR A 104 -9.69 10.44 -2.16
C TYR A 104 -10.42 10.08 -3.46
N TRP A 105 -11.72 9.80 -3.43
CA TRP A 105 -12.45 9.35 -4.62
C TRP A 105 -12.93 10.49 -5.52
N CYS A 106 -13.20 11.66 -4.95
CA CYS A 106 -13.83 12.78 -5.67
C CYS A 106 -12.87 13.95 -5.94
N SER A 107 -11.78 14.08 -5.18
CA SER A 107 -10.84 15.21 -5.30
C SER A 107 -9.43 14.80 -5.72
N ASP A 108 -9.07 13.51 -5.62
CA ASP A 108 -7.78 13.04 -6.13
C ASP A 108 -7.75 13.06 -7.65
N GLN A 109 -6.81 13.85 -8.18
CA GLN A 109 -6.66 14.11 -9.59
C GLN A 109 -6.37 12.84 -10.41
N VAL A 110 -5.66 11.86 -9.85
CA VAL A 110 -5.35 10.59 -10.55
C VAL A 110 -6.63 9.78 -10.80
N ILE A 111 -7.59 9.83 -9.87
CA ILE A 111 -8.84 9.07 -9.97
C ILE A 111 -9.84 9.80 -10.85
N VAL A 112 -10.03 11.10 -10.62
CA VAL A 112 -10.97 11.92 -11.40
C VAL A 112 -10.61 11.89 -12.89
N GLN A 113 -9.32 12.00 -13.23
CA GLN A 113 -8.87 11.92 -14.62
C GLN A 113 -9.20 10.59 -15.30
N ARG A 114 -9.22 9.47 -14.56
CA ARG A 114 -9.61 8.15 -15.12
C ARG A 114 -11.09 8.10 -15.46
N CYS A 115 -11.93 8.72 -14.64
CA CYS A 115 -13.36 8.84 -14.91
C CYS A 115 -13.63 9.75 -16.12
N LEU A 116 -12.91 10.87 -16.23
CA LEU A 116 -13.03 11.81 -17.36
C LEU A 116 -12.53 11.24 -18.70
N ALA A 117 -11.56 10.32 -18.67
CA ALA A 117 -11.07 9.64 -19.86
C ALA A 117 -12.01 8.52 -20.38
N GLY A 118 -13.11 8.24 -19.66
CA GLY A 118 -14.09 7.23 -20.04
C GLY A 118 -14.84 7.58 -21.33
N LYS A 119 -15.20 6.55 -22.11
CA LYS A 119 -15.88 6.73 -23.41
C LYS A 119 -17.28 7.34 -23.27
N ASN A 120 -18.06 6.86 -22.28
CA ASN A 120 -19.44 7.29 -22.01
C ASN A 120 -19.70 7.29 -20.49
N LEU A 121 -20.66 8.10 -20.05
CA LEU A 121 -21.08 8.15 -18.63
C LEU A 121 -21.55 6.79 -18.10
N THR A 122 -22.25 5.99 -18.90
CA THR A 122 -22.69 4.64 -18.51
C THR A 122 -21.52 3.70 -18.22
N HIS A 123 -20.45 3.76 -19.01
CA HIS A 123 -19.24 2.97 -18.76
C HIS A 123 -18.52 3.42 -17.49
N VAL A 124 -18.46 4.73 -17.24
CA VAL A 124 -17.86 5.28 -16.01
C VAL A 124 -18.65 4.82 -14.79
N LYS A 125 -19.99 4.95 -14.81
CA LYS A 125 -20.86 4.47 -13.71
C LYS A 125 -20.71 2.98 -13.45
N ALA A 126 -20.74 2.15 -14.49
CA ALA A 126 -20.53 0.71 -14.37
C ALA A 126 -19.13 0.38 -13.82
N GLY A 127 -18.09 1.12 -14.26
CA GLY A 127 -16.73 1.00 -13.74
C GLY A 127 -16.62 1.36 -12.26
N CYS A 128 -17.32 2.41 -11.79
CA CYS A 128 -17.36 2.77 -10.37
C CYS A 128 -18.01 1.69 -9.52
N ILE A 129 -19.12 1.11 -9.98
CA ILE A 129 -19.81 0.00 -9.28
C ILE A 129 -18.89 -1.23 -9.19
N LEU A 130 -18.27 -1.62 -10.31
CA LEU A 130 -17.31 -2.73 -10.33
C LEU A 130 -16.11 -2.47 -9.39
N CYS A 131 -15.59 -1.23 -9.39
CA CYS A 131 -14.51 -0.83 -8.48
C CYS A 131 -14.93 -0.97 -7.01
N GLY A 132 -16.17 -0.62 -6.66
CA GLY A 132 -16.73 -0.83 -5.32
C GLY A 132 -16.69 -2.30 -4.91
N TYR A 133 -17.16 -3.21 -5.77
CA TYR A 133 -17.10 -4.66 -5.51
C TYR A 133 -15.67 -5.17 -5.37
N LEU A 134 -14.75 -4.76 -6.25
CA LEU A 134 -13.35 -5.17 -6.18
C LEU A 134 -12.63 -4.64 -4.93
N LYS A 135 -13.12 -3.57 -4.31
CA LYS A 135 -12.55 -3.00 -3.07
C LYS A 135 -12.84 -3.83 -1.83
N LEU A 136 -13.72 -4.83 -1.90
CA LEU A 136 -13.91 -5.82 -0.85
C LEU A 136 -12.77 -6.85 -0.82
N LEU A 137 -12.09 -7.09 -1.94
CA LEU A 137 -11.04 -8.11 -2.06
C LEU A 137 -9.78 -7.83 -1.21
N PRO A 138 -9.25 -6.58 -1.10
CA PRO A 138 -8.10 -6.28 -0.26
C PRO A 138 -8.23 -6.72 1.20
N MET A 139 -9.45 -6.81 1.74
CA MET A 139 -9.66 -7.36 3.08
C MET A 139 -9.15 -8.81 3.17
N PHE A 140 -9.48 -9.65 2.19
CA PHE A 140 -9.03 -11.04 2.15
C PHE A 140 -7.62 -11.19 1.61
N LEU A 141 -7.23 -10.37 0.63
CA LEU A 141 -5.95 -10.52 -0.04
C LEU A 141 -4.80 -9.88 0.73
N MET A 142 -5.02 -8.77 1.45
CA MET A 142 -3.95 -8.04 2.14
C MET A 142 -3.99 -8.24 3.66
N VAL A 143 -5.16 -8.14 4.30
CA VAL A 143 -5.24 -8.23 5.77
C VAL A 143 -4.95 -9.65 6.25
N MET A 144 -5.54 -10.67 5.62
CA MET A 144 -5.32 -12.07 6.03
C MET A 144 -3.85 -12.50 5.94
N PRO A 145 -3.11 -12.28 4.83
CA PRO A 145 -1.68 -12.55 4.82
C PRO A 145 -0.91 -11.72 5.85
N GLY A 146 -1.27 -10.46 6.08
CA GLY A 146 -0.63 -9.65 7.13
C GLY A 146 -0.74 -10.29 8.52
N MET A 147 -1.94 -10.77 8.88
CA MET A 147 -2.16 -11.47 10.15
C MET A 147 -1.39 -12.78 10.23
N ILE A 148 -1.38 -13.56 9.15
CA ILE A 148 -0.65 -14.82 9.11
C ILE A 148 0.87 -14.61 9.18
N SER A 149 1.38 -13.55 8.56
CA SER A 149 2.80 -13.20 8.67
C SER A 149 3.21 -12.94 10.11
N ARG A 150 2.33 -12.34 10.91
CA ARG A 150 2.58 -12.11 12.34
C ARG A 150 2.65 -13.44 13.10
N ILE A 151 1.81 -14.42 12.76
CA ILE A 151 1.82 -15.76 13.36
C ILE A 151 3.11 -16.51 13.04
N LEU A 152 3.54 -16.49 11.77
CA LEU A 152 4.70 -17.25 11.30
C LEU A 152 6.04 -16.58 11.65
N TYR A 153 6.08 -15.25 11.70
CA TYR A 153 7.30 -14.46 11.93
C TYR A 153 7.09 -13.37 12.99
N PRO A 154 6.74 -13.72 14.24
CA PRO A 154 6.44 -12.75 15.29
C PRO A 154 7.64 -11.88 15.66
N ASP A 155 8.85 -12.47 15.71
CA ASP A 155 10.09 -11.78 16.09
C ASP A 155 10.48 -10.67 15.09
N GLU A 156 10.12 -10.83 13.80
CA GLU A 156 10.44 -9.86 12.76
C GLU A 156 9.31 -8.86 12.53
N VAL A 157 8.06 -9.32 12.45
CA VAL A 157 6.91 -8.48 12.07
C VAL A 157 6.34 -7.72 13.25
N ALA A 158 6.27 -8.36 14.43
CA ALA A 158 5.78 -7.76 15.66
C ALA A 158 6.91 -7.21 16.54
N CYS A 159 8.07 -6.94 15.95
CA CYS A 159 9.19 -6.30 16.65
C CYS A 159 8.73 -4.97 17.29
N VAL A 160 9.06 -4.82 18.58
CA VAL A 160 8.81 -3.60 19.38
C VAL A 160 10.09 -2.95 19.91
N VAL A 161 11.22 -3.67 19.86
CA VAL A 161 12.50 -3.18 20.37
C VAL A 161 13.17 -2.32 19.28
N PRO A 162 13.40 -1.01 19.50
CA PRO A 162 13.88 -0.10 18.45
C PRO A 162 15.18 -0.54 17.78
N GLU A 163 16.12 -1.07 18.57
CA GLU A 163 17.42 -1.55 18.09
C GLU A 163 17.27 -2.73 17.11
N GLU A 164 16.44 -3.71 17.47
CA GLU A 164 16.19 -4.88 16.64
C GLU A 164 15.33 -4.52 15.42
N CYS A 165 14.33 -3.66 15.57
CA CYS A 165 13.49 -3.23 14.46
C CYS A 165 14.29 -2.42 13.45
N LYS A 166 15.24 -1.59 13.90
CA LYS A 166 16.17 -0.88 13.04
C LYS A 166 17.09 -1.84 12.28
N ARG A 167 17.54 -2.92 12.91
CA ARG A 167 18.35 -3.97 12.27
C ARG A 167 17.56 -4.73 11.19
N ILE A 168 16.28 -5.02 11.45
CA ILE A 168 15.44 -5.86 10.56
C ILE A 168 14.83 -5.04 9.41
N CYS A 169 14.24 -3.88 9.70
CA CYS A 169 13.47 -3.09 8.74
C CYS A 169 13.97 -1.65 8.55
N GLY A 170 15.02 -1.23 9.25
CA GLY A 170 15.57 0.13 9.14
C GLY A 170 14.74 1.20 9.82
N THR A 171 13.71 0.83 10.60
CA THR A 171 12.80 1.76 11.29
C THR A 171 12.64 1.40 12.76
N GLU A 172 12.61 2.40 13.63
CA GLU A 172 12.52 2.23 15.09
C GLU A 172 11.07 2.03 15.58
N VAL A 173 10.08 2.32 14.75
CA VAL A 173 8.64 2.33 15.10
C VAL A 173 7.90 1.01 14.81
N GLY A 174 8.63 -0.06 14.47
CA GLY A 174 8.09 -1.38 14.19
C GLY A 174 8.10 -1.76 12.69
N CYS A 175 8.00 -3.06 12.43
CA CYS A 175 8.26 -3.66 11.12
C CYS A 175 7.01 -4.24 10.43
N SER A 176 5.80 -3.80 10.78
CA SER A 176 4.55 -4.31 10.20
C SER A 176 4.48 -4.21 8.66
N ASN A 177 5.17 -3.22 8.06
CA ASN A 177 5.19 -3.01 6.61
C ASN A 177 5.90 -4.14 5.83
N ILE A 178 6.80 -4.91 6.46
CA ILE A 178 7.52 -6.00 5.81
C ILE A 178 6.76 -7.33 5.85
N ALA A 179 5.59 -7.40 6.53
CA ALA A 179 4.80 -8.62 6.68
C ALA A 179 4.51 -9.31 5.33
N TYR A 180 3.98 -8.56 4.37
CA TYR A 180 3.63 -9.11 3.07
C TYR A 180 4.85 -9.54 2.24
N PRO A 181 5.89 -8.69 2.06
CA PRO A 181 7.15 -9.11 1.41
C PRO A 181 7.79 -10.33 2.07
N LYS A 182 7.78 -10.41 3.41
CA LYS A 182 8.39 -11.51 4.16
C LYS A 182 7.71 -12.85 3.85
N LEU A 183 6.39 -12.88 3.78
CA LEU A 183 5.64 -14.09 3.38
C LEU A 183 5.97 -14.52 1.95
N VAL A 184 5.98 -13.57 1.01
CA VAL A 184 6.30 -13.85 -0.40
C VAL A 184 7.71 -14.46 -0.51
N VAL A 185 8.68 -13.88 0.19
CA VAL A 185 10.08 -14.31 0.16
C VAL A 185 10.27 -15.70 0.79
N SER A 186 9.55 -16.00 1.86
CA SER A 186 9.81 -17.18 2.68
C SER A 186 9.01 -18.42 2.27
N LEU A 187 7.83 -18.23 1.65
CA LEU A 187 6.91 -19.34 1.35
C LEU A 187 6.74 -19.62 -0.15
N MET A 188 7.16 -18.69 -1.01
CA MET A 188 7.03 -18.88 -2.46
C MET A 188 8.21 -19.67 -3.02
N PRO A 189 7.98 -20.67 -3.90
CA PRO A 189 9.05 -21.45 -4.49
C PRO A 189 9.94 -20.60 -5.40
N ASN A 190 11.16 -21.09 -5.64
CA ASN A 190 12.13 -20.50 -6.55
C ASN A 190 11.50 -20.32 -7.96
N GLY A 191 11.76 -19.18 -8.60
CA GLY A 191 11.09 -18.77 -9.85
C GLY A 191 9.87 -17.88 -9.59
N LEU A 192 8.82 -18.40 -8.94
CA LEU A 192 7.61 -17.62 -8.62
C LEU A 192 7.94 -16.44 -7.69
N ARG A 193 8.86 -16.64 -6.73
CA ARG A 193 9.33 -15.58 -5.83
C ARG A 193 9.87 -14.37 -6.60
N GLY A 194 10.71 -14.60 -7.60
CA GLY A 194 11.29 -13.54 -8.42
C GLY A 194 10.23 -12.81 -9.25
N LEU A 195 9.29 -13.56 -9.83
CA LEU A 195 8.16 -12.98 -10.55
C LEU A 195 7.32 -12.07 -9.66
N MET A 196 7.02 -12.50 -8.44
CA MET A 196 6.20 -11.71 -7.52
C MET A 196 6.91 -10.43 -7.06
N LEU A 197 8.22 -10.51 -6.74
CA LEU A 197 9.01 -9.33 -6.40
C LEU A 197 9.10 -8.34 -7.57
N ALA A 198 9.27 -8.84 -8.80
CA ALA A 198 9.26 -8.01 -10.00
C ALA A 198 7.90 -7.32 -10.21
N VAL A 199 6.79 -8.04 -10.00
CA VAL A 199 5.43 -7.49 -10.07
C VAL A 199 5.22 -6.40 -9.01
N MET A 200 5.69 -6.62 -7.77
CA MET A 200 5.60 -5.63 -6.70
C MET A 200 6.37 -4.34 -7.05
N LEU A 201 7.63 -4.47 -7.50
CA LEU A 201 8.43 -3.32 -7.93
C LEU A 201 7.81 -2.60 -9.13
N ALA A 202 7.32 -3.34 -10.13
CA ALA A 202 6.64 -2.77 -11.29
C ALA A 202 5.36 -2.01 -10.88
N ALA A 203 4.56 -2.57 -9.96
CA ALA A 203 3.36 -1.93 -9.44
C ALA A 203 3.67 -0.62 -8.68
N LEU A 204 4.75 -0.61 -7.88
CA LEU A 204 5.25 0.58 -7.18
C LEU A 204 5.69 1.66 -8.18
N MET A 205 6.56 1.31 -9.13
CA MET A 205 7.04 2.24 -10.17
C MET A 205 5.88 2.81 -11.00
N SER A 206 4.89 2.00 -11.34
CA SER A 206 3.69 2.46 -12.04
C SER A 206 2.86 3.46 -11.23
N SER A 207 2.82 3.31 -9.91
CA SER A 207 2.05 4.17 -9.02
C SER A 207 2.76 5.52 -8.84
N LEU A 208 4.08 5.48 -8.61
CA LEU A 208 4.93 6.68 -8.58
C LEU A 208 4.84 7.47 -9.89
N ALA A 209 4.98 6.79 -11.04
CA ALA A 209 4.83 7.45 -12.34
C ALA A 209 3.45 8.10 -12.53
N SER A 210 2.38 7.51 -11.98
CA SER A 210 1.04 8.10 -12.04
C SER A 210 0.91 9.36 -11.20
N ILE A 211 1.54 9.38 -10.02
CA ILE A 211 1.54 10.53 -9.11
C ILE A 211 2.30 11.70 -9.74
N PHE A 212 3.52 11.46 -10.22
CA PHE A 212 4.32 12.50 -10.88
C PHE A 212 3.64 13.04 -12.15
N ASN A 213 3.01 12.19 -12.95
CA ASN A 213 2.24 12.65 -14.11
C ASN A 213 1.06 13.55 -13.72
N SER A 214 0.37 13.22 -12.64
CA SER A 214 -0.75 14.01 -12.14
C SER A 214 -0.27 15.35 -11.57
N SER A 215 0.81 15.35 -10.78
CA SER A 215 1.42 16.56 -10.23
C SER A 215 1.90 17.50 -11.34
N GLY A 216 2.60 16.98 -12.34
CA GLY A 216 3.03 17.78 -13.50
C GLY A 216 1.86 18.35 -14.30
N THR A 217 0.74 17.63 -14.41
CA THR A 217 -0.47 18.16 -15.06
C THR A 217 -1.10 19.29 -14.24
N LEU A 218 -1.23 19.10 -12.93
CA LEU A 218 -1.72 20.14 -12.01
C LEU A 218 -0.87 21.40 -12.11
N PHE A 219 0.46 21.26 -12.07
CA PHE A 219 1.37 22.40 -12.18
C PHE A 219 1.28 23.10 -13.54
N THR A 220 1.29 22.36 -14.64
CA THR A 220 1.24 22.95 -15.98
C THR A 220 -0.10 23.61 -16.30
N MET A 221 -1.22 22.95 -16.01
CA MET A 221 -2.55 23.44 -16.37
C MET A 221 -3.07 24.47 -15.37
N ASP A 222 -2.86 24.28 -14.07
CA ASP A 222 -3.46 25.14 -13.06
C ASP A 222 -2.58 26.32 -12.64
N ILE A 223 -1.24 26.17 -12.72
CA ILE A 223 -0.30 27.24 -12.35
C ILE A 223 0.31 27.87 -13.61
N TYR A 224 1.00 27.07 -14.44
CA TYR A 224 1.78 27.59 -15.56
C TYR A 224 0.90 28.26 -16.62
N ASN A 225 -0.25 27.68 -16.96
CA ASN A 225 -1.17 28.26 -17.94
C ASN A 225 -1.84 29.56 -17.44
N ARG A 226 -2.01 29.73 -16.11
CA ARG A 226 -2.46 31.01 -15.53
C ARG A 226 -1.39 32.08 -15.59
N LEU A 227 -0.12 31.70 -15.37
CA LEU A 227 1.03 32.60 -15.46
C LEU A 227 1.34 33.00 -16.91
N ARG A 228 1.14 32.08 -17.88
CA ARG A 228 1.34 32.32 -19.31
C ARG A 228 0.12 31.85 -20.15
N PRO A 229 -0.91 32.71 -20.32
CA PRO A 229 -2.18 32.35 -20.97
C PRO A 229 -2.11 31.97 -22.46
N HIS A 230 -0.98 32.26 -23.13
CA HIS A 230 -0.74 31.97 -24.55
C HIS A 230 0.37 30.93 -24.75
N ALA A 231 0.61 30.07 -23.76
CA ALA A 231 1.58 28.98 -23.88
C ALA A 231 1.15 27.98 -24.97
N SER A 232 2.12 27.52 -25.77
CA SER A 232 1.87 26.49 -26.79
C SER A 232 1.72 25.11 -26.14
N GLU A 233 0.94 24.20 -26.74
CA GLU A 233 0.85 22.80 -26.29
C GLU A 233 2.23 22.14 -26.14
N LYS A 234 3.17 22.44 -27.05
CA LYS A 234 4.54 21.89 -26.99
C LYS A 234 5.29 22.37 -25.74
N GLU A 235 5.09 23.61 -25.36
CA GLU A 235 5.72 24.22 -24.20
C GLU A 235 5.17 23.65 -22.90
N LEU A 236 3.85 23.54 -22.79
CA LEU A 236 3.18 22.89 -21.65
C LEU A 236 3.71 21.46 -21.44
N LEU A 237 3.89 20.70 -22.53
CA LEU A 237 4.46 19.34 -22.46
C LEU A 237 5.92 19.32 -22.00
N ILE A 238 6.73 20.29 -22.43
CA ILE A 238 8.15 20.40 -22.03
C ILE A 238 8.25 20.76 -20.55
N VAL A 239 7.49 21.77 -20.10
CA VAL A 239 7.46 22.20 -18.70
C VAL A 239 6.97 21.07 -17.79
N GLY A 240 5.93 20.34 -18.21
CA GLY A 240 5.44 19.17 -17.46
C GLY A 240 6.47 18.05 -17.33
N ARG A 241 7.37 17.87 -18.30
CA ARG A 241 8.49 16.93 -18.17
C ARG A 241 9.52 17.41 -17.16
N TYR A 242 9.93 18.67 -17.23
CA TYR A 242 10.88 19.25 -16.28
C TYR A 242 10.40 19.19 -14.83
N VAL A 243 9.13 19.48 -14.58
CA VAL A 243 8.55 19.41 -13.24
C VAL A 243 8.63 18.00 -12.68
N ARG A 244 8.28 16.97 -13.47
CA ARG A 244 8.41 15.58 -13.03
C ARG A 244 9.86 15.20 -12.74
N ASP A 245 10.78 15.58 -13.62
CA ASP A 245 12.19 15.22 -13.46
C ASP A 245 12.78 15.90 -12.20
N ALA A 246 12.39 17.15 -11.94
CA ALA A 246 12.75 17.87 -10.72
C ALA A 246 12.15 17.22 -9.46
N GLU A 247 10.88 16.82 -9.47
CA GLU A 247 10.24 16.12 -8.35
C GLU A 247 10.94 14.79 -8.03
N VAL A 248 11.29 14.02 -9.07
CA VAL A 248 12.03 12.75 -8.92
C VAL A 248 13.41 13.00 -8.30
N PHE A 249 14.10 14.05 -8.75
CA PHE A 249 15.39 14.43 -8.19
C PHE A 249 15.30 14.83 -6.72
N VAL A 250 14.36 15.72 -6.37
CA VAL A 250 14.13 16.15 -4.98
C VAL A 250 13.82 14.97 -4.08
N LYS A 251 12.95 14.05 -4.52
CA LYS A 251 12.65 12.84 -3.75
C LYS A 251 13.89 11.98 -3.51
N ARG A 252 14.71 11.78 -4.54
CA ARG A 252 15.93 10.97 -4.44
C ARG A 252 16.99 11.59 -3.52
N VAL A 253 17.03 12.91 -3.40
CA VAL A 253 17.92 13.61 -2.47
C VAL A 253 17.43 13.52 -1.02
N ASN A 254 16.11 13.57 -0.80
CA ASN A 254 15.52 13.58 0.54
C ASN A 254 15.28 12.19 1.15
N GLU A 255 15.16 11.14 0.35
CA GLU A 255 15.03 9.78 0.88
C GLU A 255 16.43 9.25 1.27
N PRO A 256 16.71 9.03 2.57
CA PRO A 256 17.94 8.35 2.96
C PRO A 256 17.93 6.96 2.32
N VAL A 257 19.03 6.60 1.65
CA VAL A 257 19.23 5.25 1.12
C VAL A 257 19.19 4.30 2.31
N SER A 258 18.08 3.60 2.51
CA SER A 258 18.03 2.50 3.46
C SER A 258 19.03 1.43 2.98
N PRO A 259 19.86 0.88 3.86
CA PRO A 259 20.81 -0.17 3.50
C PRO A 259 20.03 -1.49 3.34
N PHE A 260 19.34 -1.63 2.21
CA PHE A 260 18.85 -2.91 1.70
C PHE A 260 19.34 -3.11 0.27
#